data_AF-A0A2N2YBF6-F1
#
_entry.id   AF-A0A2N2YBF6-F1
#
_cell.length_a   1.000
_cell.length_b   1.000
_cell.length_c   1.000
_cell.angle_alpha   90.00
_cell.angle_beta   90.00
_cell.angle_gamma   90.00
#
_symmetry.space_group_name_H-M   'P 1'
#
loop_
_entity.id
_entity.type
_entity.pdbx_description
1 polymer ?
#
loop_
_entity_poly.entity_id
_entity_poly.type
_entity_poly.pdbx_seq_one_letter_code
_entity_poly.pdbx_strand_id
1 'polypeptide(L)'
;MHRLSAPNVIILIGLIISGQLLFSCSDKEPDSDPSLKLSFSSDTIIFDTVFTTIGSYTQTLKVYNYNSSKLLIKKIALKGDATSFSINIDGQSVSSASDVEIEAKDSIYIFMKVTIDPVNQNLPLIVTDQIEFETNGNLQHVDLVAWGQDAYYHTPDHFPSNFPDYSVIQGDVTWANDKPHVVYGYLVVDSAAKLTIPSGTKTYFHNGGLLMVYKDGALQVNGTVDEPVLFRNDRQDAFYRDLP
;
A
#
# COMPACT_ATOMS: atom_id res chain seq x y z
N MET A 1 -41.70 55.33 42.77
CA MET A 1 -40.24 55.30 42.51
C MET A 1 -39.59 54.30 43.46
N HIS A 2 -39.49 53.03 43.07
CA HIS A 2 -38.76 52.03 43.86
C HIS A 2 -37.30 52.02 43.44
N ARG A 3 -36.41 52.49 44.33
CA ARG A 3 -34.96 52.38 44.17
C ARG A 3 -34.55 50.93 44.45
N LEU A 4 -34.22 50.18 43.41
CA LEU A 4 -33.49 48.93 43.53
C LEU A 4 -32.13 49.24 44.16
N SER A 5 -31.80 48.57 45.27
CA SER A 5 -30.52 48.74 45.95
C SER A 5 -29.40 48.17 45.07
N ALA A 6 -28.28 48.91 44.99
CA ALA A 6 -27.10 48.57 44.19
C ALA A 6 -26.54 47.12 44.35
N PRO A 7 -26.64 46.42 45.50
CA PRO A 7 -26.15 45.04 45.61
C PRO A 7 -26.94 44.05 44.74
N ASN A 8 -28.25 44.27 44.57
CA ASN A 8 -29.11 43.35 43.84
C ASN A 8 -28.89 43.43 42.33
N VAL A 9 -28.46 44.58 41.81
CA VAL A 9 -28.14 44.76 40.38
C VAL A 9 -26.83 44.06 40.01
N ILE A 10 -25.83 44.06 40.90
CA ILE A 10 -24.55 43.36 40.69
C ILE A 10 -24.75 41.83 40.73
N ILE A 11 -25.57 41.33 41.65
CA ILE A 11 -25.93 39.90 41.73
C ILE A 11 -26.69 39.45 40.47
N LEU A 12 -27.60 40.29 39.95
CA LEU A 12 -28.37 39.97 38.74
C LEU A 12 -27.49 39.95 37.47
N ILE A 13 -26.51 40.86 37.36
CA ILE A 13 -25.55 40.89 36.24
C ILE A 13 -24.58 39.69 36.31
N GLY A 14 -24.14 39.30 37.51
CA GLY A 14 -23.31 38.10 37.71
C GLY A 14 -24.04 36.80 37.32
N LEU A 15 -25.35 36.71 37.58
CA LEU A 15 -26.17 35.55 37.22
C LEU A 15 -26.41 35.44 35.70
N ILE A 16 -26.53 36.57 35.00
CA ILE A 16 -26.71 36.62 33.53
C ILE A 16 -25.40 36.26 32.80
N ILE A 17 -24.24 36.63 33.35
CA ILE A 17 -22.92 36.28 32.80
C ILE A 17 -22.57 34.80 33.07
N SER A 18 -23.06 34.22 34.16
CA SER A 18 -22.90 32.79 34.49
C SER A 18 -23.72 31.83 33.61
N GLY A 19 -24.72 32.33 32.87
CA GLY A 19 -25.63 31.50 32.06
C GLY A 19 -25.19 31.26 30.62
N GLN A 20 -24.08 31.85 30.16
CA GLN A 20 -23.65 31.84 28.74
C GLN A 20 -22.58 30.78 28.43
N LEU A 21 -22.26 29.86 29.36
CA LEU A 21 -21.17 28.88 29.20
C LEU A 21 -21.64 27.44 28.88
N LEU A 22 -22.91 27.23 28.53
CA LEU A 22 -23.41 25.89 28.17
C LEU A 22 -23.59 25.69 26.65
N PHE A 23 -22.64 26.17 25.84
CA PHE A 23 -22.46 25.60 24.50
C PHE A 23 -21.73 24.26 24.64
N SER A 24 -22.46 23.26 25.13
CA SER A 24 -22.07 21.86 24.97
C SER A 24 -22.21 21.55 23.48
N CYS A 25 -21.09 21.44 22.77
CA CYS A 25 -21.08 20.86 21.44
C CYS A 25 -21.37 19.38 21.63
N SER A 26 -22.65 18.99 21.62
CA SER A 26 -23.01 17.57 21.63
C SER A 26 -22.55 16.96 20.32
N ASP A 27 -21.76 15.90 20.40
CA ASP A 27 -21.46 15.09 19.23
C ASP A 27 -22.78 14.69 18.56
N LYS A 28 -22.90 15.01 17.27
CA LYS A 28 -24.10 14.66 16.52
C LYS A 28 -24.09 13.16 16.28
N GLU A 29 -25.19 12.52 16.63
CA GLU A 29 -25.43 11.11 16.31
C GLU A 29 -25.27 10.87 14.79
N PRO A 30 -24.72 9.71 14.39
CA PRO A 30 -24.63 9.35 12.98
C PRO A 30 -26.00 9.33 12.30
N ASP A 31 -26.06 9.86 11.09
CA ASP A 31 -27.26 9.85 10.26
C ASP A 31 -27.49 8.45 9.67
N SER A 32 -28.74 8.00 9.71
CA SER A 32 -29.16 6.67 9.28
C SER A 32 -30.00 6.67 8.01
N ASP A 33 -30.16 7.82 7.34
CA ASP A 33 -30.88 7.92 6.07
C ASP A 33 -30.23 7.00 4.99
N PRO A 34 -30.97 6.03 4.43
CA PRO A 34 -30.48 5.12 3.39
C PRO A 34 -30.06 5.79 2.08
N SER A 35 -30.44 7.04 1.84
CA SER A 35 -30.00 7.79 0.67
C SER A 35 -28.54 8.27 0.77
N LEU A 36 -27.99 8.33 1.99
CA LEU A 36 -26.62 8.76 2.24
C LEU A 36 -25.63 7.62 1.97
N LYS A 37 -24.66 7.88 1.11
CA LYS A 37 -23.67 6.92 0.63
C LYS A 37 -22.25 7.42 0.82
N LEU A 38 -21.31 6.48 0.85
CA LEU A 38 -19.88 6.76 0.80
C LEU A 38 -19.45 7.05 -0.64
N SER A 39 -18.35 7.78 -0.78
CA SER A 39 -17.64 7.97 -2.05
C SER A 39 -16.21 7.47 -1.91
N PHE A 40 -15.62 6.98 -3.00
CA PHE A 40 -14.29 6.37 -2.99
C PHE A 40 -13.36 7.12 -3.94
N SER A 41 -12.07 7.16 -3.64
CA SER A 41 -11.07 7.73 -4.57
C SER A 41 -10.87 6.91 -5.84
N SER A 42 -11.25 5.62 -5.81
CA SER A 42 -11.23 4.71 -6.96
C SER A 42 -12.33 3.66 -6.80
N ASP A 43 -12.82 3.13 -7.90
CA ASP A 43 -13.71 1.95 -7.97
C ASP A 43 -12.92 0.64 -8.03
N THR A 44 -11.69 0.69 -8.58
CA THR A 44 -10.75 -0.43 -8.63
C THR A 44 -9.35 0.03 -8.23
N ILE A 45 -8.65 -0.77 -7.42
CA ILE A 45 -7.25 -0.59 -7.11
C ILE A 45 -6.45 -1.70 -7.77
N ILE A 46 -5.49 -1.31 -8.62
CA ILE A 46 -4.67 -2.22 -9.41
C ILE A 46 -3.25 -2.24 -8.84
N PHE A 47 -2.73 -3.44 -8.60
CA PHE A 47 -1.33 -3.71 -8.33
C PHE A 47 -0.69 -4.28 -9.59
N ASP A 48 0.02 -3.42 -10.32
CA ASP A 48 0.76 -3.82 -11.53
C ASP A 48 2.05 -4.56 -11.15
N THR A 49 2.25 -5.73 -11.77
CA THR A 49 3.41 -6.62 -11.66
C THR A 49 3.93 -6.79 -10.23
N VAL A 50 3.27 -7.65 -9.47
CA VAL A 50 3.67 -8.06 -8.13
C VAL A 50 4.56 -9.30 -8.24
N PHE A 51 5.83 -9.16 -7.88
CA PHE A 51 6.72 -10.31 -7.76
C PHE A 51 6.28 -11.20 -6.60
N THR A 52 6.15 -12.49 -6.87
CA THR A 52 5.80 -13.51 -5.87
C THR A 52 6.72 -13.45 -4.64
N THR A 53 6.25 -13.90 -3.48
CA THR A 53 7.03 -13.97 -2.21
C THR A 53 7.35 -12.64 -1.53
N ILE A 54 7.64 -11.55 -2.26
CA ILE A 54 8.05 -10.28 -1.62
C ILE A 54 6.86 -9.38 -1.30
N GLY A 55 5.81 -9.48 -2.11
CA GLY A 55 4.63 -8.63 -2.01
C GLY A 55 4.83 -7.23 -2.60
N SER A 56 3.75 -6.46 -2.59
CA SER A 56 3.64 -5.19 -3.30
C SER A 56 4.08 -4.00 -2.47
N TYR A 57 4.22 -2.85 -3.15
CA TYR A 57 4.14 -1.56 -2.49
C TYR A 57 2.74 -1.33 -1.87
N THR A 58 2.66 -0.40 -0.93
CA THR A 58 1.39 0.01 -0.33
C THR A 58 0.59 0.88 -1.29
N GLN A 59 -0.64 0.47 -1.61
CA GLN A 59 -1.64 1.32 -2.26
C GLN A 59 -2.55 1.98 -1.22
N THR A 60 -3.21 3.06 -1.61
CA THR A 60 -4.09 3.84 -0.73
C THR A 60 -5.45 4.06 -1.36
N LEU A 61 -6.50 3.77 -0.60
CA LEU A 61 -7.88 4.11 -0.89
C LEU A 61 -8.35 5.16 0.12
N LYS A 62 -8.91 6.27 -0.38
CA LYS A 62 -9.63 7.21 0.47
C LYS A 62 -11.13 6.94 0.39
N VAL A 63 -11.74 6.85 1.56
CA VAL A 63 -13.20 6.71 1.70
C VAL A 63 -13.73 8.03 2.23
N TYR A 64 -14.61 8.66 1.47
CA TYR A 64 -15.12 10.00 1.75
C TYR A 64 -16.58 9.96 2.21
N ASN A 65 -16.88 10.80 3.17
CA ASN A 65 -18.24 11.21 3.50
C ASN A 65 -18.48 12.62 2.96
N TYR A 66 -18.92 12.75 1.72
CA TYR A 66 -19.30 14.05 1.17
C TYR A 66 -20.68 14.54 1.65
N ASN A 67 -21.36 13.83 2.55
CA ASN A 67 -22.64 14.27 3.10
C ASN A 67 -22.44 15.37 4.17
N SER A 68 -23.52 16.04 4.56
CA SER A 68 -23.48 17.12 5.58
C SER A 68 -23.64 16.62 7.01
N SER A 69 -23.86 15.32 7.19
CA SER A 69 -23.99 14.64 8.48
C SER A 69 -22.93 13.57 8.65
N LYS A 70 -22.61 13.25 9.90
CA LYS A 70 -21.75 12.13 10.28
C LYS A 70 -22.40 10.83 9.82
N LEU A 71 -21.60 9.87 9.35
CA LEU A 71 -22.06 8.53 8.99
C LEU A 71 -21.38 7.46 9.86
N LEU A 72 -22.10 6.36 10.07
CA LEU A 72 -21.57 5.14 10.70
C LEU A 72 -21.42 4.05 9.64
N ILE A 73 -20.18 3.67 9.36
CA ILE A 73 -19.87 2.51 8.55
C ILE A 73 -19.97 1.29 9.46
N LYS A 74 -21.08 0.56 9.35
CA LYS A 74 -21.34 -0.64 10.16
C LYS A 74 -20.25 -1.68 10.01
N LYS A 75 -19.76 -1.85 8.77
CA LYS A 75 -18.72 -2.84 8.47
C LYS A 75 -17.86 -2.40 7.30
N ILE A 76 -16.56 -2.58 7.45
CA ILE A 76 -15.56 -2.56 6.39
C ILE A 76 -14.88 -3.93 6.41
N ALA A 77 -14.84 -4.66 5.30
CA ALA A 77 -14.24 -5.98 5.28
C ALA A 77 -13.64 -6.36 3.92
N LEU A 78 -12.47 -6.98 3.96
CA LEU A 78 -11.95 -7.77 2.85
C LEU A 78 -12.79 -9.06 2.74
N LYS A 79 -13.25 -9.43 1.54
CA LYS A 79 -14.24 -10.51 1.36
C LYS A 79 -13.68 -11.87 0.95
N GLY A 80 -12.63 -11.89 0.14
CA GLY A 80 -12.02 -13.10 -0.39
C GLY A 80 -11.22 -13.87 0.65
N ASP A 81 -10.45 -14.86 0.17
CA ASP A 81 -9.43 -15.50 1.00
C ASP A 81 -8.34 -14.45 1.30
N ALA A 82 -8.36 -13.94 2.53
CA ALA A 82 -7.52 -12.87 3.05
C ALA A 82 -6.02 -13.23 3.18
N THR A 83 -5.53 -14.21 2.40
CA THR A 83 -4.12 -14.62 2.41
C THR A 83 -3.27 -13.73 1.53
N SER A 84 -3.80 -13.29 0.39
CA SER A 84 -3.03 -12.51 -0.58
C SER A 84 -3.09 -11.00 -0.30
N PHE A 85 -4.25 -10.47 0.08
CA PHE A 85 -4.40 -9.04 0.38
C PHE A 85 -4.38 -8.79 1.90
N SER A 86 -3.63 -7.75 2.30
CA SER A 86 -3.62 -7.23 3.65
C SER A 86 -4.04 -5.77 3.62
N ILE A 87 -4.96 -5.39 4.51
CA ILE A 87 -5.44 -4.02 4.63
C ILE A 87 -5.19 -3.45 6.03
N ASN A 88 -5.08 -2.14 6.07
CA ASN A 88 -5.05 -1.34 7.28
C ASN A 88 -6.14 -0.29 7.16
N ILE A 89 -7.04 -0.26 8.14
CA ILE A 89 -8.21 0.61 8.18
C ILE A 89 -7.92 1.66 9.24
N ASP A 90 -7.75 2.91 8.81
CA ASP A 90 -7.49 4.07 9.67
C ASP A 90 -6.41 3.86 10.75
N GLY A 91 -5.29 3.25 10.34
CA GLY A 91 -4.15 2.97 11.20
C GLY A 91 -4.15 1.58 11.82
N GLN A 92 -5.25 0.82 11.77
CA GLN A 92 -5.34 -0.53 12.34
C GLN A 92 -5.17 -1.62 11.29
N SER A 93 -4.19 -2.51 11.47
CA SER A 93 -3.93 -3.63 10.57
C SER A 93 -4.90 -4.78 10.85
N VAL A 94 -6.03 -4.82 10.14
CA VAL A 94 -7.13 -5.78 10.34
C VAL A 94 -7.75 -6.15 8.99
N SER A 95 -8.29 -7.36 8.84
CA SER A 95 -9.04 -7.75 7.63
C SER A 95 -10.48 -7.20 7.61
N SER A 96 -10.98 -6.76 8.77
CA SER A 96 -12.27 -6.09 8.89
C SER A 96 -12.33 -5.17 10.11
N ALA A 97 -13.14 -4.13 10.02
CA ALA A 97 -13.51 -3.23 11.11
C ALA A 97 -15.03 -3.05 11.15
N SER A 98 -15.56 -2.74 12.32
CA SER A 98 -16.99 -2.47 12.53
C SER A 98 -17.16 -1.12 13.20
N ASP A 99 -18.33 -0.52 13.02
CA ASP A 99 -18.76 0.71 13.69
C ASP A 99 -17.75 1.86 13.55
N VAL A 100 -17.27 2.08 12.32
CA VAL A 100 -16.34 3.16 11.98
C VAL A 100 -17.12 4.43 11.69
N GLU A 101 -16.98 5.44 12.54
CA GLU A 101 -17.58 6.77 12.31
C GLU A 101 -16.73 7.61 11.35
N ILE A 102 -17.40 8.36 10.48
CA ILE A 102 -16.77 9.34 9.59
C ILE A 102 -17.55 10.66 9.65
N GLU A 103 -16.85 11.74 10.02
CA GLU A 103 -17.45 13.07 10.17
C GLU A 103 -17.98 13.62 8.84
N ALA A 104 -18.88 14.60 8.95
CA ALA A 104 -19.40 15.30 7.78
C ALA A 104 -18.26 15.96 6.99
N LYS A 105 -18.21 15.73 5.68
CA LYS A 105 -17.21 16.27 4.75
C LYS A 105 -15.78 15.78 5.03
N ASP A 106 -15.62 14.66 5.72
CA ASP A 106 -14.31 14.09 6.06
C ASP A 106 -13.99 12.81 5.24
N SER A 107 -12.82 12.24 5.48
CA SER A 107 -12.31 11.03 4.85
C SER A 107 -11.50 10.17 5.81
N ILE A 108 -11.54 8.85 5.62
CA ILE A 108 -10.60 7.90 6.24
C ILE A 108 -9.68 7.31 5.19
N TYR A 109 -8.56 6.76 5.65
CA TYR A 109 -7.60 6.05 4.82
C TYR A 109 -7.72 4.54 4.99
N ILE A 110 -7.63 3.82 3.87
CA ILE A 110 -7.36 2.40 3.85
C ILE A 110 -6.06 2.18 3.09
N PHE A 111 -5.09 1.56 3.75
CA PHE A 111 -3.83 1.15 3.13
C PHE A 111 -3.89 -0.33 2.81
N MET A 112 -3.29 -0.71 1.70
CA MET A 112 -3.45 -2.05 1.15
C MET A 112 -2.13 -2.56 0.60
N LYS A 113 -1.84 -3.84 0.81
CA LYS A 113 -0.72 -4.57 0.21
C LYS A 113 -1.21 -5.90 -0.31
N VAL A 114 -0.49 -6.44 -1.28
CA VAL A 114 -0.72 -7.80 -1.78
C VAL A 114 0.57 -8.61 -1.74
N THR A 115 0.52 -9.84 -1.27
CA THR A 115 1.60 -10.82 -1.32
C THR A 115 1.09 -12.06 -2.03
N ILE A 116 1.77 -12.48 -3.08
CA ILE A 116 1.34 -13.60 -3.92
C ILE A 116 2.30 -14.76 -3.71
N ASP A 117 1.76 -15.92 -3.34
CA ASP A 117 2.56 -17.13 -3.22
C ASP A 117 3.03 -17.64 -4.59
N PRO A 118 4.29 -18.09 -4.73
CA PRO A 118 4.79 -18.60 -5.99
C PRO A 118 4.10 -19.93 -6.35
N VAL A 119 3.46 -19.98 -7.52
CA VAL A 119 2.79 -21.20 -8.02
C VAL A 119 3.65 -22.02 -8.99
N ASN A 120 4.96 -21.73 -9.11
CA ASN A 120 5.88 -22.36 -10.06
C ASN A 120 5.35 -22.40 -11.52
N GLN A 121 4.58 -21.38 -11.93
CA GLN A 121 4.09 -21.25 -13.29
C GLN A 121 4.77 -20.05 -13.97
N ASN A 122 5.08 -20.18 -15.26
CA ASN A 122 5.68 -19.12 -16.07
C ASN A 122 4.63 -18.10 -16.58
N LEU A 123 3.37 -18.22 -16.14
CA LEU A 123 2.27 -17.38 -16.58
C LEU A 123 1.93 -16.32 -15.51
N PRO A 124 1.52 -15.10 -15.92
CA PRO A 124 1.05 -14.09 -15.00
C PRO A 124 -0.21 -14.61 -14.27
N LEU A 125 -0.20 -14.50 -12.95
CA LEU A 125 -1.34 -14.88 -12.10
C LEU A 125 -2.19 -13.64 -11.85
N ILE A 126 -3.50 -13.72 -12.10
CA ILE A 126 -4.42 -12.64 -11.73
C ILE A 126 -5.06 -13.02 -10.40
N VAL A 127 -4.85 -12.21 -9.37
CA VAL A 127 -5.47 -12.35 -8.05
C VAL A 127 -6.44 -11.20 -7.86
N THR A 128 -7.68 -11.52 -7.49
CA THR A 128 -8.75 -10.52 -7.30
C THR A 128 -9.39 -10.65 -5.94
N ASP A 129 -9.78 -9.53 -5.35
CA ASP A 129 -10.57 -9.46 -4.11
C ASP A 129 -11.39 -8.17 -4.11
N GLN A 130 -12.14 -7.89 -3.05
CA GLN A 130 -12.92 -6.67 -2.89
C GLN A 130 -12.96 -6.24 -1.42
N ILE A 131 -12.98 -4.93 -1.20
CA ILE A 131 -13.27 -4.33 0.11
C ILE A 131 -14.74 -3.92 0.10
N GLU A 132 -15.55 -4.53 0.97
CA GLU A 132 -16.96 -4.22 1.15
C GLU A 132 -17.19 -3.21 2.28
N PHE A 133 -18.17 -2.33 2.07
CA PHE A 133 -18.61 -1.29 2.99
C PHE A 133 -20.13 -1.40 3.20
N GLU A 134 -20.56 -1.52 4.46
CA GLU A 134 -21.97 -1.47 4.85
C GLU A 134 -22.26 -0.15 5.58
N THR A 135 -23.16 0.68 5.05
CA THR A 135 -23.53 1.99 5.64
C THR A 135 -25.01 2.27 5.38
N ASN A 136 -25.79 2.54 6.42
CA ASN A 136 -27.24 2.84 6.32
C ASN A 136 -28.05 1.82 5.49
N GLY A 137 -27.64 0.55 5.50
CA GLY A 137 -28.26 -0.51 4.70
C GLY A 137 -27.81 -0.55 3.24
N ASN A 138 -26.94 0.36 2.80
CA ASN A 138 -26.26 0.29 1.52
C ASN A 138 -25.04 -0.62 1.61
N LEU A 139 -24.87 -1.47 0.62
CA LEU A 139 -23.64 -2.23 0.38
C LEU A 139 -22.90 -1.62 -0.81
N GLN A 140 -21.66 -1.20 -0.59
CA GLN A 140 -20.75 -0.68 -1.62
C GLN A 140 -19.45 -1.49 -1.59
N HIS A 141 -18.71 -1.52 -2.70
CA HIS A 141 -17.42 -2.21 -2.76
C HIS A 141 -16.41 -1.44 -3.62
N VAL A 142 -15.14 -1.77 -3.41
CA VAL A 142 -14.01 -1.37 -4.27
C VAL A 142 -13.25 -2.65 -4.64
N ASP A 143 -13.02 -2.83 -5.94
CA ASP A 143 -12.35 -4.02 -6.47
C ASP A 143 -10.83 -3.94 -6.29
N LEU A 144 -10.22 -5.07 -5.96
CA LEU A 144 -8.77 -5.25 -5.86
C LEU A 144 -8.31 -6.19 -6.97
N VAL A 145 -7.33 -5.79 -7.76
CA VAL A 145 -6.76 -6.61 -8.83
C VAL A 145 -5.24 -6.57 -8.75
N ALA A 146 -4.60 -7.73 -8.71
CA ALA A 146 -3.15 -7.86 -8.69
C ALA A 146 -2.67 -8.79 -9.81
N TRP A 147 -1.64 -8.34 -10.53
CA TRP A 147 -0.96 -9.10 -11.57
C TRP A 147 0.33 -9.69 -11.00
N GLY A 148 0.29 -10.95 -10.59
CA GLY A 148 1.44 -11.68 -10.10
C GLY A 148 2.37 -12.13 -11.21
N GLN A 149 3.67 -11.98 -11.02
CA GLN A 149 4.69 -12.53 -11.91
C GLN A 149 5.73 -13.31 -11.09
N ASP A 150 5.98 -14.55 -11.47
CA ASP A 150 7.04 -15.35 -10.88
C ASP A 150 8.41 -14.92 -11.42
N ALA A 151 9.46 -15.03 -10.59
CA ALA A 151 10.78 -14.51 -10.91
C ALA A 151 11.92 -15.33 -10.27
N TYR A 152 13.13 -15.14 -10.80
CA TYR A 152 14.35 -15.61 -10.16
C TYR A 152 14.81 -14.60 -9.11
N TYR A 153 14.73 -14.96 -7.84
CA TYR A 153 15.17 -14.10 -6.73
C TYR A 153 16.64 -14.32 -6.40
N HIS A 154 17.39 -13.22 -6.38
CA HIS A 154 18.77 -13.17 -5.89
C HIS A 154 18.76 -12.41 -4.58
N THR A 155 18.59 -13.13 -3.48
CA THR A 155 18.55 -12.57 -2.12
C THR A 155 19.89 -12.77 -1.41
N PRO A 156 20.23 -11.95 -0.42
CA PRO A 156 21.45 -12.13 0.34
C PRO A 156 21.43 -13.44 1.13
N ASP A 157 22.57 -14.13 1.16
CA ASP A 157 22.84 -15.29 2.00
C ASP A 157 24.04 -15.06 2.95
N HIS A 158 24.75 -13.94 2.79
CA HIS A 158 25.82 -13.47 3.68
C HIS A 158 25.41 -12.16 4.38
N PHE A 159 25.53 -12.14 5.71
CA PHE A 159 25.08 -11.03 6.57
C PHE A 159 26.23 -10.48 7.45
N PRO A 160 27.25 -9.84 6.85
CA PRO A 160 28.37 -9.27 7.60
C PRO A 160 27.98 -8.01 8.38
N SER A 161 28.62 -7.75 9.52
CA SER A 161 28.27 -6.61 10.38
C SER A 161 28.69 -5.22 9.86
N ASN A 162 29.65 -5.16 8.93
CA ASN A 162 30.26 -3.90 8.45
C ASN A 162 30.23 -3.77 6.92
N PHE A 163 29.40 -4.55 6.25
CA PHE A 163 29.23 -4.52 4.81
C PHE A 163 27.76 -4.81 4.47
N PRO A 164 27.21 -4.31 3.37
CA PRO A 164 25.84 -4.64 2.99
C PRO A 164 25.64 -6.16 2.82
N ASP A 165 24.45 -6.65 3.15
CA ASP A 165 24.08 -8.05 2.94
C ASP A 165 24.20 -8.39 1.44
N TYR A 166 24.85 -9.53 1.16
CA TYR A 166 25.15 -9.91 -0.22
C TYR A 166 24.98 -11.41 -0.48
N SER A 167 24.91 -11.76 -1.75
CA SER A 167 25.10 -13.10 -2.27
C SER A 167 26.10 -13.11 -3.42
N VAL A 168 26.62 -14.28 -3.74
CA VAL A 168 27.78 -14.42 -4.64
C VAL A 168 27.45 -15.33 -5.81
N ILE A 169 27.74 -14.86 -7.02
CA ILE A 169 27.80 -15.65 -8.25
C ILE A 169 29.21 -16.18 -8.40
N GLN A 170 29.36 -17.50 -8.33
CA GLN A 170 30.63 -18.21 -8.46
C GLN A 170 30.73 -18.94 -9.80
N GLY A 171 31.92 -18.94 -10.39
CA GLY A 171 32.19 -19.59 -11.68
C GLY A 171 31.44 -18.95 -12.86
N ASP A 172 31.31 -19.71 -13.95
CA ASP A 172 30.64 -19.25 -15.16
C ASP A 172 29.14 -19.58 -15.09
N VAL A 173 28.31 -18.56 -14.93
CA VAL A 173 26.86 -18.67 -14.81
C VAL A 173 26.20 -17.96 -15.99
N THR A 174 25.22 -18.61 -16.61
CA THR A 174 24.33 -17.98 -17.58
C THR A 174 22.93 -17.95 -16.99
N TRP A 175 22.33 -16.77 -16.92
CA TRP A 175 20.95 -16.62 -16.48
C TRP A 175 19.97 -17.24 -17.48
N ALA A 176 18.90 -17.83 -16.96
CA ALA A 176 17.75 -18.19 -17.78
C ALA A 176 17.00 -16.92 -18.21
N ASN A 177 16.14 -17.04 -19.23
CA ASN A 177 15.41 -15.90 -19.80
C ASN A 177 13.90 -16.15 -19.93
N ASP A 178 13.39 -17.19 -19.27
CA ASP A 178 11.97 -17.53 -19.26
C ASP A 178 11.19 -16.73 -18.20
N LYS A 179 11.88 -16.13 -17.23
CA LYS A 179 11.33 -15.28 -16.17
C LYS A 179 12.24 -14.09 -15.88
N PRO A 180 11.70 -12.99 -15.35
CA PRO A 180 12.52 -11.88 -14.87
C PRO A 180 13.42 -12.31 -13.69
N HIS A 181 14.50 -11.57 -13.51
CA HIS A 181 15.41 -11.68 -12.37
C HIS A 181 15.14 -10.51 -11.43
N VAL A 182 15.05 -10.76 -10.13
CA VAL A 182 14.90 -9.70 -9.13
C VAL A 182 16.03 -9.79 -8.11
N VAL A 183 16.79 -8.71 -7.98
CA VAL A 183 17.94 -8.60 -7.10
C VAL A 183 17.55 -7.84 -5.83
N TYR A 184 17.70 -8.51 -4.69
CA TYR A 184 17.52 -7.95 -3.36
C TYR A 184 18.87 -7.87 -2.66
N GLY A 185 19.25 -6.68 -2.19
CA GLY A 185 20.59 -6.46 -1.65
C GLY A 185 21.67 -6.62 -2.73
N TYR A 186 22.87 -7.03 -2.33
CA TYR A 186 24.03 -7.01 -3.22
C TYR A 186 24.20 -8.39 -3.86
N LEU A 187 24.22 -8.44 -5.18
CA LEU A 187 24.60 -9.62 -5.95
C LEU A 187 25.99 -9.41 -6.52
N VAL A 188 26.96 -10.19 -6.04
CA VAL A 188 28.37 -10.02 -6.35
C VAL A 188 28.81 -11.11 -7.32
N VAL A 189 29.26 -10.74 -8.52
CA VAL A 189 30.02 -11.64 -9.41
C VAL A 189 31.43 -11.73 -8.85
N ASP A 190 31.83 -12.92 -8.40
CA ASP A 190 33.10 -13.14 -7.70
C ASP A 190 34.33 -12.96 -8.61
N SER A 191 35.51 -12.98 -8.00
CA SER A 191 36.78 -13.01 -8.71
C SER A 191 36.88 -14.22 -9.63
N ALA A 192 37.29 -13.98 -10.88
CA ALA A 192 37.37 -15.00 -11.94
C ALA A 192 36.04 -15.70 -12.25
N ALA A 193 34.89 -15.18 -11.77
CA ALA A 193 33.57 -15.63 -12.16
C ALA A 193 33.06 -14.82 -13.37
N LYS A 194 32.11 -15.38 -14.11
CA LYS A 194 31.46 -14.71 -15.24
C LYS A 194 29.95 -14.88 -15.17
N LEU A 195 29.23 -13.78 -15.11
CA LEU A 195 27.79 -13.75 -15.33
C LEU A 195 27.49 -13.42 -16.79
N THR A 196 26.72 -14.27 -17.47
CA THR A 196 26.18 -14.03 -18.81
C THR A 196 24.67 -13.82 -18.75
N ILE A 197 24.20 -12.68 -19.26
CA ILE A 197 22.79 -12.30 -19.34
C ILE A 197 22.34 -12.35 -20.81
N PRO A 198 21.44 -13.27 -21.20
CA PRO A 198 20.92 -13.39 -22.56
C PRO A 198 20.15 -12.14 -23.05
N SER A 199 19.91 -12.03 -24.36
CA SER A 199 19.05 -10.97 -24.93
C SER A 199 17.63 -11.03 -24.35
N GLY A 200 16.94 -9.89 -24.25
CA GLY A 200 15.55 -9.84 -23.78
C GLY A 200 15.34 -10.06 -22.27
N THR A 201 16.40 -10.32 -21.49
CA THR A 201 16.29 -10.51 -20.04
C THR A 201 15.87 -9.23 -19.33
N LYS A 202 14.88 -9.37 -18.44
CA LYS A 202 14.40 -8.32 -17.55
C LYS A 202 14.97 -8.54 -16.17
N THR A 203 15.72 -7.55 -15.69
CA THR A 203 16.35 -7.56 -14.37
C THR A 203 15.85 -6.36 -13.59
N TYR A 204 15.27 -6.66 -12.43
CA TYR A 204 14.73 -5.69 -11.52
C TYR A 204 15.59 -5.62 -10.26
N PHE A 205 15.83 -4.41 -9.77
CA PHE A 205 16.53 -4.16 -8.52
C PHE A 205 15.53 -3.63 -7.51
N HIS A 206 15.45 -4.30 -6.37
CA HIS A 206 14.76 -3.75 -5.22
C HIS A 206 15.48 -2.51 -4.71
N ASN A 207 14.82 -1.69 -3.89
CA ASN A 207 15.46 -0.55 -3.25
C ASN A 207 16.75 -0.97 -2.50
N GLY A 208 17.88 -0.35 -2.85
CA GLY A 208 19.21 -0.71 -2.33
C GLY A 208 19.84 -1.97 -2.96
N GLY A 209 19.19 -2.57 -3.95
CA GLY A 209 19.70 -3.69 -4.74
C GLY A 209 20.84 -3.26 -5.65
N LEU A 210 21.85 -4.12 -5.79
CA LEU A 210 23.07 -3.80 -6.54
C LEU A 210 23.64 -5.05 -7.21
N LEU A 211 24.05 -4.93 -8.46
CA LEU A 211 24.89 -5.94 -9.14
C LEU A 211 26.34 -5.45 -9.15
N MET A 212 27.21 -6.12 -8.39
CA MET A 212 28.63 -5.80 -8.30
C MET A 212 29.43 -6.81 -9.11
N VAL A 213 30.35 -6.34 -9.95
CA VAL A 213 31.40 -7.20 -10.52
C VAL A 213 32.65 -7.00 -9.69
N TYR A 214 33.05 -8.03 -8.96
CA TYR A 214 34.25 -7.99 -8.12
C TYR A 214 35.52 -8.10 -8.96
N LYS A 215 36.67 -7.88 -8.31
CA LYS A 215 37.98 -7.85 -8.98
C LYS A 215 38.18 -9.11 -9.84
N ASP A 216 38.57 -8.94 -11.09
CA ASP A 216 38.82 -10.01 -12.07
C ASP A 216 37.58 -10.86 -12.42
N GLY A 217 36.37 -10.46 -12.00
CA GLY A 217 35.10 -11.01 -12.47
C GLY A 217 34.66 -10.40 -13.81
N ALA A 218 33.65 -10.99 -14.44
CA ALA A 218 33.13 -10.56 -15.73
C ALA A 218 31.60 -10.54 -15.78
N LEU A 219 31.05 -9.50 -16.40
CA LEU A 219 29.63 -9.42 -16.76
C LEU A 219 29.51 -9.31 -18.28
N GLN A 220 28.82 -10.27 -18.90
CA GLN A 220 28.52 -10.27 -20.32
C GLN A 220 27.01 -10.10 -20.52
N VAL A 221 26.60 -8.97 -21.10
CA VAL A 221 25.19 -8.66 -21.40
C VAL A 221 24.96 -8.75 -22.90
N ASN A 222 24.16 -9.71 -23.34
CA ASN A 222 23.95 -10.04 -24.75
C ASN A 222 22.66 -9.41 -25.32
N GLY A 223 22.30 -8.20 -24.90
CA GLY A 223 21.13 -7.48 -25.43
C GLY A 223 21.32 -7.05 -26.89
N THR A 224 20.21 -6.99 -27.64
CA THR A 224 20.16 -6.42 -28.99
C THR A 224 19.21 -5.22 -29.04
N VAL A 225 19.13 -4.54 -30.19
CA VAL A 225 18.16 -3.45 -30.38
C VAL A 225 16.72 -3.98 -30.32
N ASP A 226 16.48 -5.17 -30.89
CA ASP A 226 15.16 -5.80 -30.94
C ASP A 226 14.81 -6.50 -29.61
N GLU A 227 15.81 -7.01 -28.91
CA GLU A 227 15.68 -7.71 -27.63
C GLU A 227 16.67 -7.15 -26.59
N PRO A 228 16.42 -5.93 -26.09
CA PRO A 228 17.31 -5.33 -25.11
C PRO A 228 17.25 -6.09 -23.78
N VAL A 229 18.40 -6.11 -23.08
CA VAL A 229 18.41 -6.45 -21.65
C VAL A 229 17.99 -5.23 -20.86
N LEU A 230 17.01 -5.37 -19.99
CA LEU A 230 16.46 -4.27 -19.19
C LEU A 230 16.93 -4.38 -17.75
N PHE A 231 17.51 -3.30 -17.23
CA PHE A 231 17.82 -3.12 -15.82
C PHE A 231 16.94 -1.98 -15.29
N ARG A 232 16.06 -2.28 -14.31
CA ARG A 232 15.06 -1.32 -13.79
C ARG A 232 14.80 -1.50 -12.30
N ASN A 233 14.07 -0.58 -11.70
CA ASN A 233 13.52 -0.75 -10.35
C ASN A 233 12.38 -1.78 -10.36
N ASP A 234 12.22 -2.58 -9.30
CA ASP A 234 11.09 -3.52 -9.15
C ASP A 234 9.76 -2.82 -8.82
N ARG A 235 9.81 -1.58 -8.34
CA ARG A 235 8.65 -0.73 -8.05
C ARG A 235 8.17 0.00 -9.30
N GLN A 236 7.04 -0.46 -9.83
CA GLN A 236 6.49 0.01 -11.12
C GLN A 236 5.33 0.99 -11.01
N ASP A 237 5.03 1.51 -9.82
CA ASP A 237 3.94 2.49 -9.69
C ASP A 237 4.25 3.78 -10.46
N ALA A 238 3.18 4.47 -10.87
CA ALA A 238 3.27 5.60 -11.80
C ALA A 238 4.21 6.72 -11.33
N PHE A 239 4.45 6.86 -10.03
CA PHE A 239 5.36 7.87 -9.50
C PHE A 239 6.83 7.45 -9.65
N TYR A 240 7.15 6.17 -9.48
CA TYR A 240 8.53 5.67 -9.49
C TYR A 240 8.99 5.12 -10.85
N ARG A 241 8.07 4.86 -11.79
CA ARG A 241 8.38 4.25 -13.10
C ARG A 241 9.49 4.96 -13.89
N ASP A 242 9.56 6.28 -13.77
CA ASP A 242 10.50 7.12 -14.52
C ASP A 242 11.59 7.72 -13.62
N LEU A 243 11.66 7.31 -12.35
CA LEU A 243 12.72 7.73 -11.43
C LEU A 243 13.95 6.82 -11.59
N PRO A 244 15.18 7.40 -11.57
CA PRO A 244 16.41 6.63 -11.71
C PRO A 244 16.67 5.68 -10.53
#